data_AF-A0A6J7KG31-F1
#
_entry.id   AF-A0A6J7KG31-F1
#
_cell.length_a   1.000
_cell.length_b   1.000
_cell.length_c   1.000
_cell.angle_alpha   90.00
_cell.angle_beta   90.00
_cell.angle_gamma   90.00
#
_symmetry.space_group_name_H-M   'P 1'
#
loop_
_entity.id
_entity.type
_entity.pdbx_description
1 polymer ?
#
loop_
_entity_poly.entity_id
_entity_poly.type
_entity_poly.pdbx_seq_one_letter_code
_entity_poly.pdbx_strand_id
1 'polypeptide(L)'
;MLFAGGNARATPTKGRLRVADRRLAFIGADDAILFDVPIGKVSLAGVPGFMRPQLDLMVGGRNQTVRFLPVWDLGATFVGPIIAGEWFAQLRELGAN
;
A
#
# COMPACT_ATOMS: atom_id res chain seq x y z
N MET A 1 -17.90 -16.81 22.62
CA MET A 1 -18.10 -16.55 21.18
C MET A 1 -17.54 -15.17 20.88
N LEU A 2 -16.44 -15.08 20.12
CA LEU A 2 -15.90 -13.86 19.52
C LEU A 2 -14.97 -14.31 18.38
N PHE A 3 -15.42 -14.09 17.15
CA PHE A 3 -14.65 -14.36 15.94
C PHE A 3 -13.65 -13.24 15.71
N ALA A 4 -12.44 -13.57 15.25
CA ALA A 4 -11.77 -12.81 14.18
C ALA A 4 -10.54 -13.59 13.69
N GLY A 5 -10.77 -14.48 12.72
CA GLY A 5 -9.69 -15.06 11.92
C GLY A 5 -8.99 -13.96 11.12
N GLY A 6 -7.72 -13.76 11.40
CA GLY A 6 -6.85 -12.98 10.53
C GLY A 6 -6.53 -13.79 9.29
N ASN A 7 -7.30 -13.61 8.21
CA ASN A 7 -6.89 -14.11 6.90
C ASN A 7 -5.68 -13.29 6.43
N ALA A 8 -4.48 -13.75 6.78
CA ALA A 8 -3.22 -13.22 6.27
C ALA A 8 -3.01 -13.75 4.85
N ARG A 9 -3.38 -12.96 3.84
CA ARG A 9 -2.98 -13.24 2.46
C ARG A 9 -1.59 -12.64 2.24
N ALA A 10 -0.56 -13.45 2.40
CA ALA A 10 0.76 -13.15 1.86
C ALA A 10 0.67 -13.30 0.34
N THR A 11 0.12 -12.30 -0.36
CA THR A 11 0.08 -12.34 -1.83
C THR A 11 1.24 -11.50 -2.35
N PRO A 12 2.34 -12.11 -2.86
CA PRO A 12 3.36 -11.39 -3.59
C PRO A 12 2.85 -11.07 -5.00
N THR A 13 1.69 -10.42 -5.11
CA THR A 13 1.13 -10.02 -6.39
C THR A 13 1.81 -8.74 -6.83
N LYS A 14 2.58 -8.81 -7.91
CA LYS A 14 3.08 -7.61 -8.59
C LYS A 14 1.90 -6.84 -9.16
N GLY A 15 1.96 -5.52 -9.15
CA GLY A 15 0.86 -4.68 -9.60
C GLY A 15 1.20 -3.20 -9.51
N ARG A 16 0.20 -2.37 -9.77
CA ARG A 16 0.27 -0.91 -9.71
C ARG A 16 -0.71 -0.36 -8.68
N LEU A 17 -0.23 0.56 -7.86
CA LEU A 17 -1.06 1.37 -6.98
C LEU A 17 -1.52 2.61 -7.76
N ARG A 18 -2.81 2.92 -7.72
CA ARG A 18 -3.42 4.04 -8.44
C ARG A 18 -4.28 4.87 -7.50
N VAL A 19 -4.17 6.19 -7.62
CA VAL A 19 -5.12 7.14 -7.06
C VAL A 19 -5.86 7.82 -8.20
N ALA A 20 -7.19 7.77 -8.16
CA ALA A 20 -8.06 8.50 -9.06
C ALA A 20 -9.40 8.75 -8.36
N ASP A 21 -10.04 9.89 -8.64
CA ASP A 21 -11.39 10.21 -8.12
C ASP A 21 -11.53 10.07 -6.60
N ARG A 22 -10.46 10.41 -5.85
CA ARG A 22 -10.34 10.23 -4.38
C ARG A 22 -10.48 8.77 -3.91
N ARG A 23 -10.08 7.82 -4.76
CA ARG A 23 -10.06 6.39 -4.48
C ARG A 23 -8.65 5.84 -4.62
N LEU A 24 -8.32 4.90 -3.75
CA LEU A 24 -7.09 4.13 -3.82
C LEU A 24 -7.40 2.73 -4.35
N ALA A 25 -6.72 2.34 -5.41
CA ALA A 25 -6.85 1.02 -6.02
C ALA A 25 -5.50 0.34 -6.19
N PHE A 26 -5.46 -0.98 -6.00
CA PHE A 26 -4.34 -1.82 -6.41
C PHE A 26 -4.78 -2.76 -7.51
N ILE A 27 -4.10 -2.68 -8.64
CA ILE A 27 -4.37 -3.48 -9.83
C ILE A 27 -3.20 -4.44 -10.01
N GLY A 28 -3.47 -5.74 -9.96
CA GLY A 28 -2.49 -6.80 -10.20
C GLY A 28 -1.91 -6.76 -11.61
N ALA A 29 -0.80 -7.45 -11.82
CA ALA A 29 -0.15 -7.56 -13.13
C ALA A 29 -0.99 -8.31 -14.18
N ASP A 30 -1.99 -9.07 -13.72
CA ASP A 30 -3.05 -9.72 -14.51
C ASP A 30 -4.27 -8.79 -14.74
N ASP A 31 -4.12 -7.49 -14.45
CA ASP A 31 -5.17 -6.47 -14.44
C ASP A 31 -6.34 -6.74 -13.46
N ALA A 32 -6.19 -7.71 -12.55
CA ALA A 32 -7.18 -7.96 -11.50
C ALA A 32 -7.17 -6.85 -10.45
N ILE A 33 -8.34 -6.28 -10.13
CA ILE A 33 -8.47 -5.29 -9.05
C ILE A 33 -8.46 -6.03 -7.71
N LEU A 34 -7.38 -5.87 -6.92
CA LEU A 34 -7.25 -6.49 -5.60
C LEU A 34 -8.02 -5.70 -4.53
N PHE A 35 -8.01 -4.38 -4.63
CA PHE A 35 -8.89 -3.51 -3.87
C PHE A 35 -9.10 -2.19 -4.61
N ASP A 36 -10.25 -1.58 -4.36
CA ASP A 36 -10.60 -0.23 -4.80
C ASP A 36 -11.52 0.38 -3.73
N VAL A 37 -11.01 1.37 -2.99
CA VAL A 37 -11.74 1.99 -1.88
C VAL A 37 -11.63 3.52 -1.87
N PRO A 38 -12.62 4.25 -1.33
CA PRO A 38 -12.47 5.66 -1.04
C PRO A 38 -11.27 5.92 -0.11
N ILE A 39 -10.51 6.98 -0.37
CA ILE A 39 -9.31 7.32 0.43
C ILE A 39 -9.63 7.51 1.92
N GLY A 40 -10.77 8.12 2.26
CA GLY A 40 -11.20 8.27 3.66
C GLY A 40 -11.56 6.96 4.39
N LYS A 41 -11.49 5.81 3.69
CA LYS A 41 -11.64 4.46 4.25
C LYS A 41 -10.30 3.70 4.30
N VAL A 42 -9.22 4.34 3.87
CA VAL A 42 -7.85 3.84 4.01
C VAL A 42 -7.29 4.37 5.30
N SER A 43 -6.74 3.48 6.14
CA SER A 43 -5.89 3.91 7.24
C SER A 43 -4.44 3.58 6.96
N LEU A 44 -3.54 4.50 7.31
CA LEU A 44 -2.11 4.33 7.15
C LEU A 44 -1.53 3.75 8.44
N ALA A 45 -0.85 2.62 8.34
CA ALA A 45 -0.17 1.98 9.45
C ALA A 45 1.34 2.23 9.34
N GLY A 46 1.91 2.89 10.33
CA GLY A 46 3.35 3.13 10.41
C GLY A 46 3.89 4.10 9.34
N VAL A 47 4.95 4.83 9.68
CA VAL A 47 5.63 5.71 8.72
C VAL A 47 6.66 4.87 7.96
N PRO A 48 6.70 4.91 6.61
CA PRO A 48 7.73 4.24 5.84
C PRO A 48 9.12 4.71 6.26
N GLY A 49 10.05 3.77 6.37
CA GLY A 49 11.41 4.04 6.82
C GLY A 49 12.46 3.42 5.92
N PHE A 50 13.72 3.81 6.08
CA PHE A 50 14.83 3.32 5.25
C PHE A 50 14.94 1.78 5.23
N MET A 51 14.76 1.14 6.40
CA MET A 51 14.80 -0.32 6.54
C MET A 51 13.48 -1.02 6.16
N ARG A 52 12.41 -0.27 5.92
CA ARG A 52 11.07 -0.77 5.57
C ARG A 52 10.42 0.16 4.52
N PRO A 53 10.86 0.11 3.25
CA PRO A 53 10.31 0.91 2.15
C PRO A 53 8.97 0.33 1.67
N GLN A 54 7.97 0.36 2.55
CA GLN A 54 6.65 -0.19 2.30
C GLN A 54 5.56 0.69 2.89
N LEU A 55 4.38 0.66 2.28
CA LEU A 55 3.15 1.18 2.86
C LEU A 55 2.42 0.04 3.54
N ASP A 56 2.16 0.18 4.83
CA ASP A 56 1.19 -0.66 5.50
C ASP A 56 -0.14 0.10 5.55
N LEU A 57 -1.19 -0.50 5.00
CA LEU A 57 -2.50 0.10 4.81
C LEU A 57 -3.56 -0.79 5.46
N MET A 58 -4.56 -0.20 6.10
CA MET A 58 -5.79 -0.88 6.47
C MET A 58 -6.85 -0.54 5.42
N VAL A 59 -7.31 -1.54 4.67
CA VAL A 59 -8.31 -1.39 3.61
C VAL A 59 -9.45 -2.36 3.88
N GLY A 60 -10.65 -1.83 4.17
CA GLY A 60 -11.83 -2.66 4.44
C GLY A 60 -11.65 -3.64 5.61
N GLY A 61 -10.91 -3.23 6.65
CA GLY A 61 -10.60 -4.07 7.82
C GLY A 61 -9.52 -5.13 7.59
N ARG A 62 -8.80 -5.06 6.46
CA ARG A 62 -7.68 -5.96 6.14
C ARG A 62 -6.38 -5.17 6.01
N ASN A 63 -5.31 -5.69 6.63
CA ASN A 63 -3.96 -5.18 6.42
C ASN A 63 -3.49 -5.51 5.01
N GLN A 64 -3.00 -4.49 4.30
CA GLN A 64 -2.37 -4.57 2.99
C GLN A 64 -0.98 -3.98 3.11
N THR A 65 0.03 -4.72 2.66
CA THR A 65 1.40 -4.19 2.59
C THR A 65 1.79 -4.03 1.13
N VAL A 66 2.09 -2.79 0.73
CA VAL A 66 2.59 -2.46 -0.61
C VAL A 66 4.07 -2.16 -0.51
N ARG A 67 4.90 -3.04 -1.08
CA ARG A 67 6.36 -2.87 -1.13
C ARG A 67 6.76 -2.24 -2.45
N PHE A 68 7.61 -1.22 -2.39
CA PHE A 68 8.22 -0.63 -3.58
C PHE A 68 9.57 -1.32 -3.81
N LEU A 69 9.63 -2.17 -4.84
CA LEU A 69 10.84 -2.86 -5.26
C LEU A 69 11.34 -2.21 -6.55
N PRO A 70 12.44 -1.44 -6.52
CA PRO A 70 13.03 -0.91 -7.74
C PRO A 70 13.60 -2.06 -8.59
N VAL A 71 13.48 -1.95 -9.91
CA VAL A 71 13.88 -3.00 -10.88
C VAL A 71 15.41 -3.11 -11.04
N TRP A 72 16.16 -2.22 -10.40
CA TRP A 72 17.61 -2.03 -10.53
C TRP A 72 18.28 -2.05 -9.14
N ASP A 73 19.18 -3.00 -8.93
CA ASP A 73 19.77 -3.38 -7.64
C ASP A 73 20.51 -2.25 -6.90
N LEU A 74 21.11 -1.30 -7.62
CA LEU A 74 21.93 -0.23 -7.00
C LEU A 74 21.11 0.99 -6.55
N GLY A 75 19.95 1.24 -7.17
CA GLY A 75 19.02 2.31 -6.77
C GLY A 75 18.00 1.87 -5.73
N ALA A 76 17.85 0.56 -5.52
CA ALA A 76 16.80 -0.04 -4.69
C ALA A 76 16.80 0.46 -3.24
N THR A 77 17.99 0.60 -2.66
CA THR A 77 18.21 0.98 -1.27
C THR A 77 17.81 2.44 -0.98
N PHE A 78 17.94 3.34 -1.95
CA PHE A 78 17.65 4.77 -1.75
C PHE A 78 16.29 5.18 -2.30
N VAL A 79 15.84 4.58 -3.41
CA VAL A 79 14.62 5.00 -4.12
C VAL A 79 13.36 4.43 -3.45
N GLY A 80 13.42 3.21 -2.91
CA GLY A 80 12.27 2.58 -2.24
C GLY A 80 11.69 3.41 -1.08
N PRO A 81 12.52 3.87 -0.12
CA PRO A 81 12.04 4.69 1.00
C PRO A 81 11.45 6.04 0.56
N ILE A 82 12.06 6.69 -0.45
CA ILE A 82 11.56 7.97 -0.99
C ILE A 82 10.18 7.77 -1.60
N ILE A 83 10.01 6.78 -2.50
CA ILE A 83 8.71 6.51 -3.12
C ILE A 83 7.66 6.16 -2.07
N ALA A 84 7.99 5.31 -1.10
CA ALA A 84 7.06 4.95 -0.04
C ALA A 84 6.66 6.17 0.81
N GLY A 85 7.61 7.04 1.13
CA GLY A 85 7.38 8.29 1.87
C GLY A 85 6.49 9.27 1.11
N GLU A 86 6.75 9.50 -0.17
CA GLU A 86 5.94 10.36 -1.04
C GLU A 86 4.50 9.85 -1.13
N TRP A 87 4.31 8.53 -1.33
CA TRP A 87 2.99 7.94 -1.31
C TRP A 87 2.27 8.10 0.03
N PHE A 88 2.98 7.91 1.14
CA PHE A 88 2.41 8.10 2.47
C PHE A 88 1.96 9.55 2.69
N ALA A 89 2.78 10.53 2.31
CA ALA A 89 2.45 11.95 2.41
C ALA A 89 1.22 12.30 1.56
N GLN A 90 1.20 11.91 0.29
CA GLN A 90 0.07 12.15 -0.62
C GLN A 90 -1.23 11.52 -0.10
N LEU A 91 -1.18 10.28 0.41
CA LEU A 91 -2.36 9.63 0.96
C LEU A 91 -2.88 10.36 2.21
N ARG A 92 -1.99 10.82 3.10
CA ARG A 92 -2.37 11.67 4.25
C ARG A 92 -3.04 12.96 3.79
N GLU A 93 -2.44 13.66 2.83
CA GLU A 93 -2.98 14.92 2.30
C GLU A 93 -4.37 14.74 1.67
N LEU A 94 -4.60 13.59 1.02
CA LEU A 94 -5.89 13.27 0.40
C LEU A 94 -6.97 12.81 1.41
N GLY A 95 -6.59 12.59 2.67
CA GLY A 95 -7.48 12.28 3.79
C GLY A 95 -7.52 10.81 4.21
N ALA A 96 -6.47 10.03 3.91
CA ALA A 96 -6.26 8.75 4.60
C ALA A 96 -5.87 9.03 6.06
N ASN A 97 -6.39 8.22 6.99
CA ASN A 97 -6.26 8.44 8.44
C ASN A 97 -5.22 7.56 9.12
#